data_AF-A0A447MY87-F1
#
_entry.id   AF-A0A447MY87-F1
#
_cell.length_a   1.000
_cell.length_b   1.000
_cell.length_c   1.000
_cell.angle_alpha   90.00
_cell.angle_beta   90.00
_cell.angle_gamma   90.00
#
_symmetry.space_group_name_H-M   'P 1'
#
loop_
_entity.id
_entity.type
_entity.pdbx_description
1 polymer ?
#
loop_
_entity_poly.entity_id
_entity_poly.type
_entity_poly.pdbx_seq_one_letter_code
_entity_poly.pdbx_strand_id
1 'polypeptide(L)'
;MVDLHEKGLIKALLDTQSFDGDAARSLAQNPHHIEISTNQYANPASKGAACERLNVVMLSALEIDVNFNVNVMTGSNGVLRGASGGHSDTAAGADLTIITAPLVRGRIPMRGGKSADYRHAWGKC
;
A
#
# COMPACT_ATOMS: atom_id res chain seq x y z
N MET A 1 -3.32 11.39 8.70
CA MET A 1 -3.74 10.31 9.64
C MET A 1 -3.75 10.80 11.08
N VAL A 2 -2.63 11.36 11.58
CA VAL A 2 -2.53 11.94 12.92
C VAL A 2 -3.67 12.92 13.25
N ASP A 3 -3.92 13.90 12.37
CA ASP A 3 -4.99 14.89 12.58
C ASP A 3 -6.38 14.25 12.80
N LEU A 4 -6.71 13.18 12.06
CA LEU A 4 -7.98 12.46 12.24
C LEU A 4 -8.01 11.67 13.55
N HIS A 5 -6.86 11.16 13.99
CA HIS A 5 -6.72 10.47 15.27
C HIS A 5 -6.90 11.46 16.44
N GLU A 6 -6.23 12.61 16.39
CA GLU A 6 -6.33 13.67 17.40
C GLU A 6 -7.74 14.28 17.48
N LYS A 7 -8.45 14.33 16.35
CA LYS A 7 -9.88 14.69 16.29
C LYS A 7 -10.83 13.59 16.77
N GLY A 8 -10.32 12.42 17.18
CA GLY A 8 -11.12 11.30 17.69
C GLY A 8 -11.91 10.53 16.63
N LEU A 9 -11.66 10.79 15.33
CA LEU A 9 -12.29 10.07 14.22
C LEU A 9 -11.64 8.71 13.97
N ILE A 10 -10.36 8.57 14.34
CA ILE A 10 -9.61 7.32 14.34
C ILE A 10 -9.19 7.02 15.78
N LYS A 11 -9.48 5.81 16.26
CA LYS A 11 -9.23 5.44 17.67
C LYS A 11 -7.79 5.04 17.94
N ALA A 12 -7.14 4.39 16.97
CA ALA A 12 -5.76 3.96 17.08
C ALA A 12 -5.08 3.98 15.71
N LEU A 13 -3.79 4.25 15.70
CA LEU A 13 -2.91 4.17 14.54
C LEU A 13 -1.89 3.06 14.80
N LEU A 14 -1.76 2.13 13.85
CA LEU A 14 -0.68 1.14 13.85
C LEU A 14 0.35 1.60 12.82
N ASP A 15 1.55 1.93 13.28
CA ASP A 15 2.60 2.55 12.47
C ASP A 15 3.79 1.60 12.30
N THR A 16 4.03 1.15 11.06
CA THR A 16 5.24 0.42 10.68
C THR A 16 6.30 1.32 10.04
N GLN A 17 5.93 2.52 9.62
CA GLN A 17 6.76 3.53 8.96
C GLN A 17 6.09 4.90 9.02
N SER A 18 6.67 5.83 9.79
CA SER A 18 6.24 7.23 9.78
C SER A 18 6.78 7.94 8.54
N PHE A 19 5.90 8.62 7.78
CA PHE A 19 6.25 9.29 6.53
C PHE A 19 6.63 10.76 6.66
N ASP A 20 6.35 11.39 7.81
CA ASP A 20 6.67 12.79 8.09
C ASP A 20 7.01 13.00 9.57
N GLY A 21 7.50 14.21 9.89
CA GLY A 21 7.90 14.55 11.25
C GLY A 21 6.71 14.67 12.22
N ASP A 22 5.49 14.90 11.73
CA ASP A 22 4.30 15.03 12.56
C ASP A 22 3.84 13.65 13.03
N ALA A 23 3.85 12.65 12.15
CA ALA A 23 3.67 11.24 12.45
C ALA A 23 4.71 10.74 13.45
N ALA A 24 6.00 11.03 13.23
CA ALA A 24 7.06 10.61 14.14
C ALA A 24 6.90 11.22 15.55
N ARG A 25 6.52 12.50 15.66
CA ARG A 25 6.25 13.12 16.98
C ARG A 25 4.99 12.57 17.63
N SER A 26 3.93 12.36 16.83
CA SER A 26 2.68 11.78 17.31
C SER A 26 2.89 10.37 17.85
N LEU A 27 3.71 9.55 17.19
CA LEU A 27 4.07 8.21 17.64
C LEU A 27 4.76 8.23 19.02
N ALA A 28 5.58 9.24 19.28
CA ALA A 28 6.25 9.41 20.58
C ALA A 28 5.33 9.93 21.70
N GLN A 29 4.22 10.60 21.36
CA GLN A 29 3.41 11.37 22.31
C GLN A 29 2.01 10.77 22.56
N ASN A 30 1.42 10.15 21.55
CA ASN A 30 0.05 9.63 21.61
C ASN A 30 0.07 8.13 21.93
N PRO A 31 -0.50 7.69 23.07
CA PRO A 31 -0.43 6.29 23.50
C PRO A 31 -1.22 5.31 22.60
N HIS A 32 -2.09 5.82 21.72
CA HIS A 32 -2.84 5.03 20.76
C HIS A 32 -2.28 5.13 19.33
N HIS A 33 -1.14 5.81 19.17
CA HIS A 33 -0.28 5.70 18.00
C HIS A 33 0.81 4.69 18.35
N ILE A 34 0.71 3.48 17.80
CA ILE A 34 1.44 2.30 18.26
C ILE A 34 2.41 1.87 17.17
N GLU A 35 3.68 1.76 17.52
CA GLU A 35 4.70 1.20 16.63
C GLU A 35 4.48 -0.31 16.48
N ILE A 36 4.52 -0.80 15.24
CA ILE A 36 4.45 -2.22 14.91
C ILE A 36 5.58 -2.64 13.97
N SER A 37 6.04 -3.88 14.10
CA SER A 37 7.01 -4.46 13.18
C SER A 37 6.38 -4.85 11.83
N THR A 38 7.22 -5.01 10.80
CA THR A 38 6.78 -5.52 9.49
C THR A 38 6.15 -6.92 9.57
N ASN A 39 6.57 -7.74 10.53
CA ASN A 39 5.97 -9.05 10.80
C ASN A 39 4.54 -8.95 11.36
N GLN A 40 4.27 -7.93 12.18
CA GLN A 40 2.92 -7.62 12.66
C GLN A 40 2.09 -6.90 11.61
N TYR A 41 2.73 -6.22 10.66
CA TYR A 41 2.06 -5.48 9.60
C TYR A 41 1.55 -6.39 8.47
N ALA A 42 2.43 -7.14 7.82
CA ALA A 42 2.15 -7.72 6.50
C ALA A 42 2.82 -9.07 6.18
N ASN A 43 3.42 -9.77 7.16
CA ASN A 43 4.00 -11.08 6.88
C ASN A 43 2.89 -12.17 6.75
N PRO A 44 2.73 -12.82 5.59
CA PRO A 44 1.70 -13.85 5.38
C PRO A 44 1.91 -15.13 6.21
N ALA A 45 3.14 -15.37 6.69
CA ALA A 45 3.44 -16.48 7.60
C ALA A 45 3.29 -16.10 9.09
N SER A 46 2.88 -14.87 9.39
CA SER A 46 2.66 -14.41 10.75
C SER A 46 1.42 -15.06 11.38
N LYS A 47 1.37 -15.07 12.72
CA LYS A 47 0.18 -15.54 13.47
C LYS A 47 -0.96 -14.50 13.50
N GLY A 48 -0.77 -13.36 12.86
CA GLY A 48 -1.76 -12.31 12.69
C GLY A 48 -1.10 -11.06 12.13
N ALA A 49 -1.31 -10.81 10.83
CA ALA A 49 -0.87 -9.59 10.18
C ALA A 49 -1.98 -8.53 10.26
N ALA A 50 -1.63 -7.28 10.57
CA ALA A 50 -2.57 -6.18 10.69
C ALA A 50 -3.25 -5.86 9.35
N CYS A 51 -2.58 -6.09 8.21
CA CYS A 51 -3.16 -5.90 6.89
C CYS A 51 -4.36 -6.81 6.61
N GLU A 52 -4.45 -7.98 7.26
CA GLU A 52 -5.59 -8.92 7.18
C GLU A 52 -6.81 -8.46 7.97
N ARG A 53 -6.71 -7.31 8.66
CA ARG A 53 -7.82 -6.68 9.41
C ARG A 53 -8.23 -5.34 8.81
N LEU A 54 -7.85 -5.06 7.57
CA LEU A 54 -8.23 -3.85 6.85
C LEU A 54 -9.59 -4.05 6.17
N ASN A 55 -10.56 -3.19 6.48
CA ASN A 55 -11.81 -3.18 5.70
C ASN A 55 -11.62 -2.51 4.34
N VAL A 56 -10.78 -1.48 4.26
CA VAL A 56 -10.52 -0.75 3.02
C VAL A 56 -9.05 -0.38 2.95
N VAL A 57 -8.45 -0.55 1.77
CA VAL A 57 -7.12 -0.02 1.44
C VAL A 57 -7.16 0.86 0.19
N MET A 58 -6.43 1.97 0.25
CA MET A 58 -6.23 2.89 -0.87
C MET A 58 -4.82 2.72 -1.42
N LEU A 59 -4.69 2.32 -2.68
CA LEU A 59 -3.41 2.10 -3.35
C LEU A 59 -3.29 2.96 -4.62
N SER A 60 -2.07 3.10 -5.11
CA SER A 60 -1.77 3.76 -6.39
C SER A 60 -1.14 2.78 -7.37
N ALA A 61 -0.92 3.22 -8.61
CA ALA A 61 -0.31 2.41 -9.67
C ALA A 61 0.59 3.26 -10.58
N LEU A 62 1.54 2.59 -11.25
CA LEU A 62 2.21 3.11 -12.46
C LEU A 62 1.41 2.75 -13.71
N GLU A 63 0.87 1.53 -13.77
CA GLU A 63 -0.02 1.06 -14.84
C GLU A 63 -1.01 0.04 -14.28
N ILE A 64 -2.19 -0.06 -14.91
CA ILE A 64 -3.24 -1.04 -14.59
C ILE A 64 -3.76 -1.62 -15.92
N ASP A 65 -3.90 -2.95 -16.01
CA ASP A 65 -4.48 -3.59 -17.20
C ASP A 65 -5.98 -3.89 -17.04
N VAL A 66 -6.61 -4.42 -18.11
CA VAL A 66 -8.04 -4.77 -18.12
C VAL A 66 -8.39 -5.98 -17.24
N ASN A 67 -7.38 -6.72 -16.78
CA ASN A 67 -7.53 -7.84 -15.85
C ASN A 67 -7.27 -7.39 -14.40
N PHE A 68 -7.16 -6.08 -14.17
CA PHE A 68 -6.85 -5.48 -12.86
C PHE A 68 -5.49 -5.88 -12.29
N ASN A 69 -4.54 -6.31 -13.14
CA ASN A 69 -3.16 -6.44 -12.72
C ASN A 69 -2.55 -5.04 -12.56
N VAL A 70 -1.79 -4.83 -11.47
CA VAL A 70 -1.19 -3.54 -11.14
C VAL A 70 0.33 -3.62 -11.24
N ASN A 71 0.91 -2.66 -11.96
CA ASN A 71 2.36 -2.46 -12.02
C ASN A 71 2.76 -1.26 -11.14
N VAL A 72 3.71 -1.51 -10.23
CA VAL A 72 4.35 -0.48 -9.38
C VAL A 72 5.88 -0.49 -9.47
N MET A 73 6.47 -1.30 -10.35
CA MET A 73 7.93 -1.53 -10.40
C MET A 73 8.60 -0.80 -11.56
N THR A 74 8.06 -0.96 -12.77
CA THR A 74 8.68 -0.50 -14.01
C THR A 74 7.93 0.70 -14.58
N GLY A 75 8.66 1.71 -15.05
CA GLY A 75 8.09 2.79 -15.84
C GLY A 75 7.71 2.34 -17.24
N SER A 76 7.02 3.22 -18.00
CA SER A 76 6.57 2.93 -19.37
C SER A 76 7.69 2.64 -20.37
N ASN A 77 8.95 2.93 -20.01
CA ASN A 77 10.15 2.59 -20.78
C ASN A 77 10.81 1.27 -20.33
N GLY A 78 10.15 0.49 -19.46
CA GLY A 78 10.65 -0.77 -18.91
C GLY A 78 11.71 -0.62 -17.81
N VAL A 79 12.12 0.60 -17.46
CA VAL A 79 13.16 0.82 -16.45
C VAL A 79 12.56 0.72 -15.05
N LEU A 80 13.26 0.01 -14.14
CA LEU A 80 12.91 -0.06 -12.72
C LEU A 80 12.96 1.32 -12.09
N ARG A 81 11.83 1.80 -11.56
CA ARG A 81 11.71 3.13 -10.95
C ARG A 81 10.71 3.20 -9.79
N GLY A 82 10.15 2.08 -9.39
CA GLY A 82 9.23 2.00 -8.26
C GLY A 82 9.64 0.94 -7.26
N ALA A 83 8.71 0.60 -6.37
CA ALA A 83 8.92 -0.34 -5.29
C ALA A 83 7.66 -1.17 -5.10
N SER A 84 7.84 -2.44 -4.71
CA SER A 84 6.74 -3.31 -4.32
C SER A 84 6.01 -2.75 -3.10
N GLY A 85 6.79 -2.41 -2.06
CA GLY A 85 6.25 -2.06 -0.75
C GLY A 85 5.33 -3.17 -0.23
N GLY A 86 4.35 -2.80 0.58
CA GLY A 86 3.25 -3.68 1.01
C GLY A 86 2.01 -3.60 0.11
N HIS A 87 2.19 -3.27 -1.18
CA HIS A 87 1.08 -3.08 -2.12
C HIS A 87 0.28 -4.36 -2.31
N SER A 88 0.95 -5.47 -2.65
CA SER A 88 0.34 -6.79 -2.76
C SER A 88 -0.23 -7.27 -1.43
N ASP A 89 0.49 -7.01 -0.33
CA ASP A 89 0.14 -7.57 0.99
C ASP A 89 -1.16 -6.97 1.51
N THR A 90 -1.29 -5.65 1.42
CA THR A 90 -2.51 -4.95 1.81
C THR A 90 -3.64 -5.14 0.80
N ALA A 91 -3.34 -5.26 -0.49
CA ALA A 91 -4.34 -5.59 -1.50
C ALA A 91 -4.96 -6.98 -1.30
N ALA A 92 -4.16 -7.94 -0.83
CA ALA A 92 -4.59 -9.31 -0.55
C ALA A 92 -5.29 -9.45 0.81
N GLY A 93 -4.86 -8.67 1.82
CA GLY A 93 -5.41 -8.74 3.18
C GLY A 93 -6.69 -7.92 3.40
N ALA A 94 -6.97 -6.92 2.58
CA ALA A 94 -8.11 -6.02 2.78
C ALA A 94 -9.43 -6.58 2.20
N ASP A 95 -10.55 -6.29 2.86
CA ASP A 95 -11.89 -6.65 2.34
C ASP A 95 -12.22 -5.91 1.02
N LEU A 96 -11.76 -4.66 0.89
CA LEU A 96 -11.92 -3.82 -0.30
C LEU A 96 -10.61 -3.11 -0.67
N THR A 97 -10.12 -3.40 -1.87
CA THR A 97 -8.94 -2.75 -2.44
C THR A 97 -9.35 -1.74 -3.50
N ILE A 98 -8.98 -0.47 -3.30
CA ILE A 98 -9.27 0.62 -4.24
C ILE A 98 -7.94 1.12 -4.84
N ILE A 99 -7.81 0.96 -6.16
CA ILE A 99 -6.67 1.52 -6.90
C ILE A 99 -7.06 2.88 -7.47
N THR A 100 -6.28 3.90 -7.14
CA THR A 100 -6.46 5.27 -7.64
C THR A 100 -5.31 5.67 -8.56
N ALA A 101 -5.67 6.09 -9.77
CA ALA A 101 -4.72 6.57 -10.77
C ALA A 101 -5.40 7.60 -11.68
N PRO A 102 -4.68 8.63 -12.18
CA PRO A 102 -5.20 9.45 -13.27
C PRO A 102 -5.41 8.57 -14.51
N LEU A 103 -6.29 8.95 -15.44
CA LEU A 103 -6.42 8.17 -16.68
C LEU A 103 -5.14 8.22 -17.53
N VAL A 104 -4.48 9.38 -17.56
CA VAL A 104 -3.26 9.65 -18.31
C VAL A 104 -2.31 10.47 -17.44
N ARG A 105 -1.02 10.12 -17.42
CA ARG A 105 0.05 10.91 -16.82
C ARG A 105 0.90 11.54 -17.93
N GLY A 106 0.59 12.77 -18.30
CA GLY A 106 1.23 13.47 -19.42
C GLY A 106 0.86 12.84 -20.76
N ARG A 107 1.81 12.13 -21.40
CA ARG A 107 1.59 11.36 -22.63
C ARG A 107 1.47 9.85 -22.42
N ILE A 108 1.57 9.40 -21.16
CA ILE A 108 1.61 7.98 -20.80
C ILE A 108 0.21 7.57 -20.33
N PRO A 109 -0.49 6.66 -21.03
CA PRO A 109 -1.75 6.12 -20.55
C PRO A 109 -1.48 5.22 -19.33
N MET A 110 -2.29 5.34 -18.29
CA MET A 110 -2.19 4.42 -17.14
C MET A 110 -2.75 3.03 -17.47
N ARG A 111 -3.56 2.94 -18.54
CA ARG A 111 -4.02 1.66 -19.11
C ARG A 111 -2.94 1.07 -20.02
N GLY A 112 -2.26 0.04 -19.54
CA GLY A 112 -1.30 -0.73 -20.34
C GLY A 112 -2.00 -1.77 -21.23
N GLY A 113 -1.49 -2.01 -22.45
CA GLY A 113 -2.01 -3.04 -23.37
C GLY A 113 -1.76 -4.48 -22.87
N LYS A 114 -0.70 -4.65 -22.08
CA LYS A 114 -0.40 -5.77 -21.17
C LYS A 114 0.51 -5.19 -20.10
N SER A 115 0.06 -5.07 -18.84
CA SER A 115 1.03 -5.05 -17.75
C SER A 115 1.78 -6.38 -17.84
N ALA A 116 3.11 -6.38 -17.80
CA ALA A 116 3.85 -7.64 -17.86
C ALA A 116 3.24 -8.64 -16.86
N ASP A 117 2.98 -9.86 -17.32
CA ASP A 117 2.27 -10.90 -16.56
C ASP A 117 3.17 -11.35 -15.40
N TYR A 118 3.06 -10.65 -14.27
CA TYR A 118 3.88 -10.87 -13.10
C TYR A 118 3.29 -11.91 -12.15
N ARG A 119 2.32 -12.74 -12.57
CA ARG A 119 1.82 -13.86 -11.75
C ARG A 119 2.93 -14.78 -11.22
N HIS A 120 4.08 -14.84 -11.90
CA HIS A 120 5.27 -15.57 -11.43
C HIS A 120 6.15 -14.82 -10.42
N ALA A 121 6.06 -13.49 -10.31
CA ALA A 121 6.87 -12.71 -9.37
C ALA A 121 6.26 -12.66 -7.97
N TRP A 122 4.94 -12.81 -7.85
CA TRP A 122 4.20 -12.65 -6.59
C TRP A 122 3.83 -13.98 -5.91
N GLY A 123 3.99 -15.12 -6.57
CA GLY A 123 3.67 -16.44 -6.00
C GLY A 123 4.70 -17.03 -5.02
N LYS A 124 5.72 -16.25 -4.61
CA LYS A 124 6.82 -16.70 -3.74
C LYS A 124 7.32 -15.64 -2.75
N CYS A 125 6.47 -14.70 -2.34
CA CYS A 125 6.68 -13.95 -1.10
C CYS A 125 5.69 -14.44 -0.06
#